data_AF-A0A925E471-F1
#
_entry.id   AF-A0A925E471-F1
#
_cell.length_a   1.000
_cell.length_b   1.000
_cell.length_c   1.000
_cell.angle_alpha   90.00
_cell.angle_beta   90.00
_cell.angle_gamma   90.00
#
_symmetry.space_group_name_H-M   'P 1'
#
loop_
_entity.id
_entity.type
_entity.pdbx_description
1 polymer ?
#
loop_
_entity_poly.entity_id
_entity_poly.type
_entity_poly.pdbx_seq_one_letter_code
_entity_poly.pdbx_strand_id
1 'polypeptide(L)'
;MSTANDLYGFKNESFENVANAIERTLNMSWTKHHSSFLGEYYQYGNRIVHHLILQKNYLEEDEDWMESKFIDFPILLYSNNTEDYQQRETTLLNSIPSATILRRKIYDE
;
A
#
# COMPACT_ATOMS: atom_id res chain seq x y z
N MET A 1 12.78 -5.56 -15.56
CA MET A 1 12.39 -4.13 -15.46
C MET A 1 11.87 -3.92 -14.06
N SER A 2 12.68 -3.36 -13.16
CA SER A 2 12.24 -3.08 -11.79
C SER A 2 11.39 -1.81 -11.83
N THR A 3 10.07 -1.96 -11.91
CA THR A 3 9.15 -0.90 -11.51
C THR A 3 9.43 -0.61 -10.04
N ALA A 4 9.99 0.56 -9.75
CA ALA A 4 10.16 1.02 -8.38
C ALA A 4 8.75 1.23 -7.80
N ASN A 5 8.27 0.21 -7.10
CA ASN A 5 7.01 0.31 -6.38
C ASN A 5 7.31 0.98 -5.04
N ASP A 6 6.74 2.15 -4.82
CA ASP A 6 6.73 2.74 -3.49
C ASP A 6 5.89 1.87 -2.57
N LEU A 7 6.37 1.68 -1.36
CA LEU A 7 5.67 0.96 -0.31
C LEU A 7 5.44 1.92 0.85
N TYR A 8 4.21 1.97 1.33
CA TYR A 8 3.83 2.74 2.51
C TYR A 8 3.25 1.79 3.55
N GLY A 9 3.61 2.01 4.81
CA GLY A 9 3.08 1.28 5.95
C GLY A 9 2.25 2.18 6.84
N PHE A 10 1.21 1.62 7.44
CA PHE A 10 0.34 2.32 8.39
C PHE A 10 0.34 1.58 9.72
N LYS A 11 0.51 2.31 10.82
CA LYS A 11 0.49 1.78 12.19
C LYS A 11 -0.75 2.23 12.93
N ASN A 12 -1.22 1.41 13.87
CA ASN A 12 -2.28 1.73 14.84
C ASN A 12 -3.61 2.20 14.22
N GLU A 13 -3.92 1.76 13.00
CA GLU A 13 -5.16 2.10 12.29
C GLU A 13 -5.87 0.83 11.85
N SER A 14 -7.20 0.87 11.73
CA SER A 14 -7.95 -0.21 11.10
C SER A 14 -7.79 -0.17 9.58
N PHE A 15 -7.98 -1.32 8.94
CA PHE A 15 -7.87 -1.45 7.49
C PHE A 15 -8.83 -0.51 6.76
N GLU A 16 -10.06 -0.42 7.26
CA GLU A 16 -11.12 0.44 6.72
C GLU A 16 -10.81 1.92 6.93
N ASN A 17 -10.22 2.30 8.07
CA ASN A 17 -9.85 3.71 8.32
C ASN A 17 -8.77 4.17 7.35
N VAL A 18 -7.74 3.34 7.14
CA VAL A 18 -6.68 3.64 6.17
C VAL A 18 -7.27 3.73 4.76
N ALA A 19 -8.12 2.78 4.38
CA ALA A 19 -8.78 2.80 3.07
C ALA A 19 -9.55 4.11 2.84
N ASN A 20 -10.43 4.48 3.78
CA ASN A 20 -11.22 5.71 3.72
C ASN A 20 -10.34 6.98 3.70
N ALA A 21 -9.25 6.99 4.47
CA ALA A 21 -8.33 8.13 4.51
C ALA A 21 -7.65 8.33 3.14
N ILE A 22 -7.22 7.25 2.49
CA ILE A 22 -6.58 7.32 1.17
C ILE A 22 -7.60 7.73 0.09
N GLU A 23 -8.83 7.17 0.10
CA GLU A 23 -9.89 7.58 -0.85
C GLU A 23 -10.14 9.09 -0.81
N ARG A 24 -10.27 9.65 0.40
CA ARG A 24 -10.49 11.08 0.60
C ARG A 24 -9.29 11.91 0.18
N THR A 25 -8.09 11.45 0.54
CA THR A 25 -6.82 12.17 0.26
C THR A 25 -6.53 12.23 -1.23
N LEU A 26 -6.77 11.14 -1.96
CA LEU A 26 -6.48 11.02 -3.39
C LEU A 26 -7.70 11.26 -4.28
N ASN A 27 -8.86 11.56 -3.69
CA ASN A 27 -10.15 11.73 -4.37
C ASN A 27 -10.44 10.57 -5.35
N MET A 28 -10.39 9.36 -4.84
CA MET A 28 -10.53 8.11 -5.60
C MET A 28 -11.46 7.12 -4.90
N SER A 29 -11.83 6.04 -5.59
CA SER A 29 -12.65 4.96 -5.03
C SER A 29 -11.95 3.61 -5.15
N TRP A 30 -11.93 2.87 -4.05
CA TRP A 30 -11.42 1.51 -4.02
C TRP A 30 -12.38 0.52 -4.69
N THR A 31 -11.80 -0.49 -5.32
CA THR A 31 -12.50 -1.75 -5.60
C THR A 31 -12.04 -2.79 -4.60
N LYS A 32 -12.98 -3.35 -3.82
CA LYS A 32 -12.68 -4.43 -2.88
C LYS A 32 -12.53 -5.75 -3.64
N HIS A 33 -11.49 -6.50 -3.32
CA HIS A 33 -11.19 -7.80 -3.88
C HIS A 33 -10.84 -8.80 -2.77
N HIS A 34 -10.90 -10.08 -3.12
CA HIS A 34 -10.44 -11.17 -2.26
C HIS A 34 -9.70 -12.20 -3.13
N SER A 35 -8.62 -12.76 -2.61
CA SER A 35 -7.88 -13.85 -3.24
C SER A 35 -7.22 -14.73 -2.19
N SER A 36 -7.00 -16.01 -2.52
CA SER A 36 -6.32 -16.96 -1.63
C SER A 36 -4.86 -16.59 -1.33
N PHE A 37 -4.24 -15.68 -2.09
CA PHE A 37 -2.84 -15.28 -1.90
C PHE A 37 -2.66 -13.99 -1.11
N LEU A 38 -3.67 -13.12 -1.08
CA LEU A 38 -3.58 -11.79 -0.45
C LEU A 38 -4.66 -11.56 0.61
N GLY A 39 -5.57 -12.53 0.79
CA GLY A 39 -6.80 -12.32 1.53
C GLY A 39 -7.65 -11.21 0.90
N GLU A 40 -8.29 -10.41 1.76
CA GLU A 40 -9.00 -9.20 1.34
C GLU A 40 -8.04 -8.04 1.06
N TYR A 41 -8.24 -7.37 -0.07
CA TYR A 41 -7.45 -6.20 -0.45
C TYR A 41 -8.28 -5.18 -1.22
N TYR A 42 -7.85 -3.92 -1.21
CA TYR A 42 -8.42 -2.86 -2.01
C TYR A 42 -7.49 -2.52 -3.17
N GLN A 43 -8.06 -2.31 -4.36
CA GLN A 43 -7.34 -1.93 -5.56
C GLN A 43 -7.93 -0.67 -6.17
N TYR A 44 -7.07 0.24 -6.60
CA TYR A 44 -7.43 1.38 -7.45
C TYR A 44 -6.61 1.33 -8.74
N GLY A 45 -7.23 1.76 -9.85
CA GLY A 45 -6.61 1.82 -11.17
C GLY A 45 -6.45 0.47 -11.87
N ASN A 46 -5.67 0.46 -12.96
CA ASN A 46 -5.44 -0.74 -13.78
C ASN A 46 -4.04 -1.32 -13.50
N ARG A 47 -3.90 -2.65 -13.62
CA ARG A 47 -2.65 -3.36 -13.30
C ARG A 47 -1.42 -2.91 -14.13
N ILE A 48 -1.61 -2.11 -15.19
CA ILE A 48 -0.60 -1.85 -16.21
C ILE A 48 0.05 -0.47 -16.08
N VAL A 49 -0.72 0.57 -15.72
CA VAL A 49 -0.25 1.97 -15.86
C VAL A 49 -0.20 2.70 -14.53
N HIS A 50 -1.24 2.55 -13.72
CA HIS A 50 -1.31 3.20 -12.42
C HIS A 50 -2.20 2.34 -11.53
N HIS A 51 -1.59 1.69 -10.54
CA HIS A 51 -2.38 0.98 -9.54
C HIS A 51 -1.85 1.17 -8.13
N LEU A 52 -2.82 1.19 -7.23
CA LEU A 52 -2.61 1.13 -5.79
C LEU A 52 -3.21 -0.17 -5.28
N ILE A 53 -2.49 -0.85 -4.40
CA ILE A 53 -2.98 -2.03 -3.69
C ILE A 53 -2.82 -1.76 -2.20
N LEU A 54 -3.93 -1.72 -1.49
CA LEU A 54 -3.96 -1.65 -0.03
C LEU A 54 -4.34 -3.02 0.51
N GLN A 55 -3.50 -3.59 1.37
CA GLN A 55 -3.69 -4.92 1.92
C GLN A 55 -3.16 -5.03 3.35
N LYS A 56 -3.56 -6.09 4.05
CA LYS A 56 -2.94 -6.45 5.33
C LYS A 56 -1.52 -6.98 5.08
N ASN A 57 -0.63 -6.76 6.03
CA ASN A 57 0.73 -7.29 5.98
C ASN A 57 0.79 -8.75 6.46
N TYR A 58 -0.14 -9.15 7.34
CA TYR A 58 -0.24 -10.52 7.82
C TYR A 58 -1.48 -11.20 7.24
N LEU A 59 -1.28 -12.39 6.66
CA LEU A 59 -2.35 -13.24 6.15
C LEU A 59 -2.63 -14.34 7.17
N GLU A 60 -3.77 -14.23 7.86
CA GLU A 60 -4.14 -15.17 8.93
C GLU A 60 -4.36 -16.61 8.41
N GLU A 61 -4.83 -16.76 7.17
CA GLU A 61 -5.11 -18.07 6.58
C GLU A 61 -3.83 -18.88 6.31
N ASP A 62 -2.76 -18.20 5.90
CA ASP A 62 -1.47 -18.81 5.56
C ASP A 62 -0.43 -18.67 6.69
N GLU A 63 -0.79 -17.99 7.78
CA GLU A 63 0.08 -17.62 8.90
C GLU A 63 1.41 -16.95 8.45
N ASP A 64 1.36 -16.13 7.39
CA ASP A 64 2.55 -15.57 6.75
C ASP A 64 2.50 -14.04 6.60
N TRP A 65 3.69 -13.44 6.46
CA TRP A 65 3.90 -12.01 6.29
C TRP A 65 4.21 -11.66 4.84
N MET A 66 3.44 -10.73 4.27
CA MET A 66 3.67 -10.18 2.94
C MET A 66 5.02 -9.45 2.86
N GLU A 67 5.34 -8.65 3.88
CA GLU A 67 6.66 -8.04 4.06
C GLU A 67 7.19 -8.31 5.47
N SER A 68 7.89 -9.43 5.64
CA SER A 68 8.51 -9.82 6.91
C SER A 68 9.55 -8.82 7.45
N LYS A 69 10.05 -7.89 6.63
CA LYS A 69 10.94 -6.79 7.07
C LYS A 69 10.19 -5.63 7.72
N PHE A 70 8.86 -5.59 7.59
CA PHE A 70 8.01 -4.47 8.01
C PHE A 70 6.85 -4.93 8.90
N ILE A 71 7.07 -5.94 9.75
CA ILE A 71 6.04 -6.53 10.63
C ILE A 71 5.34 -5.52 11.55
N ASP A 72 6.00 -4.40 11.88
CA ASP A 72 5.43 -3.33 12.69
C ASP A 72 4.33 -2.54 11.97
N PHE A 73 4.15 -2.77 10.67
CA PHE A 73 3.16 -2.12 9.82
C PHE A 73 2.10 -3.17 9.43
N PRO A 74 0.97 -3.24 10.14
CA PRO A 74 -0.08 -4.24 9.87
C PRO A 74 -0.78 -4.02 8.52
N ILE A 75 -0.68 -2.82 7.95
CA ILE A 75 -1.34 -2.45 6.69
C ILE A 75 -0.29 -1.86 5.74
N LEU A 76 -0.32 -2.29 4.49
CA LEU A 76 0.60 -1.90 3.44
C LEU A 76 -0.13 -1.34 2.23
N LEU A 77 0.39 -0.25 1.68
CA LEU A 77 -0.01 0.32 0.40
C LEU A 77 1.14 0.19 -0.59
N TYR A 78 0.93 -0.60 -1.62
CA TYR A 78 1.81 -0.69 -2.78
C TYR A 78 1.36 0.33 -3.82
N SER A 79 2.27 1.17 -4.28
CA SER A 79 2.03 2.15 -5.34
C SER A 79 2.96 1.90 -6.50
N ASN A 80 2.41 1.44 -7.62
CA ASN A 80 3.12 1.37 -8.89
C ASN A 80 2.73 2.60 -9.71
N ASN A 81 3.56 3.64 -9.65
CA ASN A 81 3.44 4.76 -10.57
C ASN A 81 4.82 5.30 -10.90
N THR A 82 5.14 5.33 -12.19
CA THR A 82 6.39 5.86 -12.72
C THR A 82 6.37 7.38 -12.88
N GLU A 83 5.18 8.00 -12.84
CA GLU A 83 4.99 9.45 -12.97
C GLU A 83 4.41 10.01 -11.66
N ASP A 84 4.96 11.14 -11.18
CA ASP A 84 4.51 11.90 -9.99
C ASP A 84 4.59 11.21 -8.62
N TYR A 85 5.54 10.28 -8.42
CA TYR A 85 5.76 9.64 -7.11
C TYR A 85 5.95 10.64 -5.97
N GLN A 86 6.72 11.72 -6.19
CA GLN A 86 7.01 12.73 -5.17
C GLN A 86 5.76 13.48 -4.70
N GLN A 87 4.86 13.81 -5.63
CA GLN A 87 3.64 14.53 -5.28
C GLN A 87 2.68 13.63 -4.51
N ARG A 88 2.57 12.35 -4.89
CA ARG A 88 1.76 11.38 -4.14
C ARG A 88 2.34 11.10 -2.76
N GLU A 89 3.65 10.87 -2.66
CA GLU A 89 4.35 10.69 -1.38
C GLU A 89 4.05 11.87 -0.45
N THR A 90 4.27 13.09 -0.94
CA THR A 90 4.02 14.33 -0.17
C THR A 90 2.56 14.42 0.28
N THR A 91 1.62 14.11 -0.63
CA THR A 91 0.18 14.19 -0.33
C THR A 91 -0.23 13.16 0.72
N LEU A 92 0.24 11.92 0.62
CA LEU A 92 -0.06 10.85 1.57
C LEU A 92 0.55 11.13 2.95
N LEU A 93 1.84 11.46 3.00
CA LEU A 93 2.56 11.69 4.25
C LEU A 93 2.05 12.93 5.00
N ASN A 94 1.62 13.98 4.29
CA ASN A 94 1.07 15.18 4.94
C ASN A 94 -0.39 15.02 5.38
N SER A 95 -1.17 14.18 4.70
CA SER A 95 -2.62 14.05 4.96
C SER A 95 -2.97 12.90 5.88
N ILE A 96 -2.11 11.87 5.97
CA ILE A 96 -2.35 10.66 6.76
C ILE A 96 -1.22 10.54 7.80
N PRO A 97 -1.42 10.99 9.05
CA PRO A 97 -0.37 11.02 10.07
C PRO A 97 0.25 9.65 10.41
N SER A 98 -0.50 8.57 10.19
CA SER A 98 -0.04 7.20 10.42
C SER A 98 0.76 6.61 9.24
N ALA A 99 0.80 7.29 8.10
CA ALA A 99 1.52 6.84 6.91
C ALA A 99 3.03 7.00 7.09
N THR A 100 3.77 5.96 6.74
CA THR A 100 5.24 5.97 6.72
C THR A 100 5.72 5.38 5.40
N ILE A 101 6.66 6.05 4.73
CA ILE A 101 7.31 5.47 3.55
C ILE A 101 8.28 4.35 3.97
N LEU A 102 8.09 3.17 3.40
CA LEU A 102 8.90 1.98 3.59
C LEU A 102 9.82 1.83 2.40
N ARG A 103 11.03 2.38 2.51
CA ARG A 103 12.02 2.27 1.43
C ARG A 103 12.51 0.81 1.33
N ARG A 104 12.10 0.11 0.27
CA ARG A 104 12.79 -1.10 -0.15
C ARG A 104 14.16 -0.67 -0.63
N LYS A 105 15.23 -1.08 0.07
CA LYS A 105 16.56 -1.03 -0.52
C LYS A 105 16.51 -1.92 -1.76
N ILE A 106 16.49 -1.31 -2.93
CA ILE A 106 16.84 -2.01 -4.17
C ILE A 106 18.29 -2.40 -3.93
N TYR A 107 18.53 -3.68 -3.64
CA TYR A 107 19.88 -4.20 -3.74
C TYR A 107 20.15 -4.22 -5.24
N ASP A 108 20.98 -3.27 -5.70
CA ASP A 108 21.68 -3.43 -6.97
C ASP A 108 22.46 -4.75 -6.87
N GLU A 109 22.09 -5.74 -7.67
CA GLU A 109 22.94 -6.90 -7.95
C GLU A 109 24.10 -6.51 -8.86
#